data_AF-A0A7R6W6Z8-F1
#
_entry.id   AF-A0A7R6W6Z8-F1
#
_cell.length_a   1.000
_cell.length_b   1.000
_cell.length_c   1.000
_cell.angle_alpha   90.00
_cell.angle_beta   90.00
_cell.angle_gamma   90.00
#
_symmetry.space_group_name_H-M   'P 1'
#
loop_
_entity.id
_entity.type
_entity.pdbx_description
1 polymer ?
#
loop_
_entity_poly.entity_id
_entity_poly.type
_entity_poly.pdbx_seq_one_letter_code
_entity_poly.pdbx_strand_id
1 'polypeptide(L)'
;MKNTGNKQLIFDSFTQITSPSINNVDNFISGTYQDTVGNKYILSGPSVVGNGRASWALSSTEVTVGGNFTTSWITGAASEHPSIGNRAIATELLAGFAYGVQGTNNNDSLDIRGGWTTGGLIGAQQVGDTLVLSRFHGGPNDRSTPSATINLIRVVQ
;
A
#
# COMPACT_ATOMS: atom_id res chain seq x y z
N MET A 1 3.69 49.86 44.58
CA MET A 1 3.78 49.67 43.12
C MET A 1 5.21 49.31 42.74
N LYS A 2 5.43 48.09 42.22
CA LYS A 2 6.53 47.59 41.36
C LYS A 2 6.45 46.06 41.39
N ASN A 3 5.71 45.49 40.45
CA ASN A 3 6.18 44.91 39.19
C ASN A 3 6.44 43.39 39.36
N THR A 4 5.36 42.62 39.33
CA THR A 4 5.35 41.16 39.18
C THR A 4 5.94 40.83 37.81
N GLY A 5 7.17 40.32 37.82
CA GLY A 5 7.82 39.82 36.61
C GLY A 5 7.02 38.66 36.02
N ASN A 6 6.31 38.93 34.93
CA ASN A 6 5.74 37.90 34.08
C ASN A 6 6.89 37.08 33.50
N LYS A 7 7.13 35.89 34.06
CA LYS A 7 7.99 34.87 33.43
C LYS A 7 7.24 34.34 32.21
N GLN A 8 7.44 34.99 31.07
CA GLN A 8 7.00 34.52 29.78
C GLN A 8 7.69 33.19 29.49
N LEU A 9 6.91 32.11 29.40
CA LEU A 9 7.40 30.83 28.87
C LEU A 9 7.67 31.04 27.38
N ILE A 10 8.94 31.19 27.02
CA ILE A 10 9.38 31.19 25.64
C ILE A 10 9.44 29.71 25.22
N PHE A 11 8.48 29.28 24.42
CA PHE A 11 8.55 27.98 23.74
C PHE A 11 9.51 28.13 22.57
N ASP A 12 10.80 27.96 22.86
CA ASP A 12 11.83 27.94 21.84
C ASP A 12 11.67 26.68 20.99
N SER A 13 11.46 26.89 19.69
CA SER A 13 11.61 25.88 18.65
C SER A 13 10.65 24.69 18.70
N PHE A 14 9.52 24.80 18.00
CA PHE A 14 8.90 23.61 17.40
C PHE A 14 9.88 23.05 16.36
N THR A 15 10.83 22.20 16.78
CA THR A 15 11.34 21.19 15.87
C THR A 15 10.15 20.30 15.54
N GLN A 16 9.51 20.61 14.42
CA GLN A 16 8.57 19.70 13.79
C GLN A 16 9.35 18.40 13.56
N ILE A 17 9.17 17.42 14.45
CA ILE A 17 9.57 16.06 14.17
C ILE A 17 8.61 15.61 13.08
N THR A 18 8.93 15.91 11.83
CA THR A 18 8.42 15.13 10.72
C THR A 18 9.10 13.78 10.87
N SER A 19 8.47 12.86 11.60
CA SER A 19 8.87 11.47 11.46
C SER A 19 8.77 11.15 9.97
N PRO A 20 9.82 10.60 9.33
CA PRO A 20 9.72 10.09 7.96
C PRO A 20 8.64 9.00 7.81
N SER A 21 8.03 8.55 8.92
CA SER A 21 7.09 7.44 9.01
C SER A 21 5.61 7.81 9.06
N ILE A 22 5.20 9.06 8.79
CA ILE A 22 3.82 9.32 8.34
C ILE A 22 3.85 9.43 6.82
N ASN A 23 4.29 8.36 6.18
CA ASN A 23 3.86 8.09 4.83
C ASN A 23 2.39 7.69 4.95
N ASN A 24 1.46 8.46 4.37
CA ASN A 24 0.02 8.13 4.33
C ASN A 24 -0.23 6.70 3.77
N VAL A 25 0.78 6.21 3.06
CA VAL A 25 1.00 4.87 2.53
C VAL A 25 1.01 3.75 3.56
N ASP A 26 1.25 4.02 4.85
CA ASP A 26 1.37 2.97 5.86
C ASP A 26 0.06 2.78 6.67
N ASN A 27 -0.95 3.63 6.41
CA ASN A 27 -2.22 3.69 7.14
C ASN A 27 -3.34 2.92 6.44
N PHE A 28 -3.12 1.64 6.17
CA PHE A 28 -4.18 0.79 5.63
C PHE A 28 -5.25 0.46 6.68
N ILE A 29 -6.47 0.20 6.23
CA ILE A 29 -7.60 -0.09 7.11
C ILE A 29 -8.07 -1.51 6.84
N SER A 30 -7.97 -2.40 7.82
CA SER A 30 -8.49 -3.77 7.66
C SER A 30 -10.01 -3.77 7.43
N GLY A 31 -10.49 -4.71 6.64
CA GLY A 31 -11.92 -4.92 6.44
C GLY A 31 -12.28 -5.37 5.04
N THR A 32 -13.58 -5.31 4.74
CA THR A 32 -14.12 -5.67 3.44
C THR A 32 -14.06 -4.48 2.51
N TYR A 33 -13.61 -4.73 1.29
CA TYR A 33 -13.56 -3.77 0.20
C TYR A 33 -14.31 -4.30 -1.01
N GLN A 34 -14.82 -3.40 -1.84
CA GLN A 34 -15.53 -3.73 -3.06
C GLN A 34 -15.04 -2.87 -4.22
N ASP A 35 -14.88 -3.46 -5.41
CA ASP A 35 -14.58 -2.71 -6.63
C ASP A 35 -15.87 -2.24 -7.35
N THR A 36 -15.70 -1.46 -8.42
CA THR A 36 -16.82 -0.89 -9.17
C THR A 36 -17.69 -1.91 -9.92
N VAL A 37 -17.23 -3.14 -10.09
CA VAL A 37 -17.99 -4.21 -10.78
C VAL A 37 -18.59 -5.23 -9.80
N GLY A 38 -18.43 -5.00 -8.50
CA GLY A 38 -19.05 -5.80 -7.45
C GLY A 38 -18.18 -6.93 -6.90
N ASN A 39 -16.92 -7.05 -7.29
CA ASN A 39 -16.01 -7.99 -6.66
C ASN A 39 -15.72 -7.54 -5.22
N LYS A 40 -15.65 -8.49 -4.29
CA LYS A 40 -15.36 -8.24 -2.89
C LYS A 40 -14.04 -8.84 -2.46
N TYR A 41 -13.38 -8.14 -1.56
CA TYR A 41 -12.05 -8.45 -1.06
C TYR A 41 -12.00 -8.26 0.44
N ILE A 42 -11.17 -9.05 1.11
CA ILE A 42 -10.83 -8.83 2.53
C ILE A 42 -9.37 -8.36 2.60
N LEU A 43 -9.18 -7.21 3.22
CA LEU A 43 -7.87 -6.69 3.60
C LEU A 43 -7.57 -7.09 5.05
N SER A 44 -6.52 -7.90 5.22
CA SER A 44 -6.02 -8.40 6.49
C SER A 44 -4.69 -7.74 6.86
N GLY A 45 -4.52 -7.38 8.13
CA GLY A 45 -3.34 -6.72 8.67
C GLY A 45 -3.69 -5.70 9.76
N PRO A 46 -2.68 -5.01 10.32
CA PRO A 46 -1.26 -5.21 10.07
C PRO A 46 -0.71 -6.45 10.81
N SER A 47 0.24 -7.16 10.20
CA SER A 47 1.13 -8.08 10.91
C SER A 47 2.53 -7.47 11.01
N VAL A 48 3.18 -7.60 12.17
CA VAL A 48 4.51 -6.99 12.39
C VAL A 48 5.59 -7.80 11.66
N VAL A 49 6.40 -7.15 10.82
CA VAL A 49 7.49 -7.79 10.05
C VAL A 49 8.88 -7.48 10.64
N GLY A 50 8.98 -6.44 11.48
CA GLY A 50 10.23 -5.96 12.05
C GLY A 50 10.66 -4.61 11.46
N ASN A 51 11.61 -3.92 12.11
CA ASN A 51 12.12 -2.59 11.69
C ASN A 51 11.02 -1.53 11.49
N GLY A 52 9.96 -1.59 12.31
CA GLY A 52 8.81 -0.67 12.21
C GLY A 52 7.91 -0.89 10.99
N ARG A 53 8.09 -1.99 10.25
CA ARG A 53 7.28 -2.34 9.08
C ARG A 53 6.13 -3.28 9.44
N ALA A 54 5.05 -3.16 8.67
CA ALA A 54 3.84 -3.96 8.76
C ALA A 54 3.56 -4.63 7.41
N SER A 55 3.16 -5.90 7.44
CA SER A 55 2.64 -6.61 6.27
C SER A 55 1.11 -6.57 6.24
N TRP A 56 0.61 -6.57 5.01
CA TRP A 56 -0.80 -6.57 4.67
C TRP A 56 -1.05 -7.59 3.57
N ALA A 57 -2.26 -8.16 3.57
CA ALA A 57 -2.68 -9.10 2.55
C ALA A 57 -4.12 -8.83 2.13
N LEU A 58 -4.35 -8.76 0.82
CA LEU A 58 -5.68 -8.66 0.23
C LEU A 58 -6.01 -9.99 -0.45
N SER A 59 -7.20 -10.52 -0.19
CA SER A 59 -7.71 -11.73 -0.84
C SER A 59 -9.08 -11.48 -1.45
N SER A 60 -9.29 -11.94 -2.68
CA SER A 60 -10.63 -12.04 -3.26
C SER A 60 -11.52 -12.97 -2.44
N THR A 61 -12.77 -12.59 -2.24
CA THR A 61 -13.78 -13.37 -1.49
C THR A 61 -15.02 -13.64 -2.33
N GLU A 62 -15.38 -12.71 -3.21
CA GLU A 62 -16.48 -12.85 -4.15
C GLU A 62 -16.04 -12.19 -5.46
N VAL A 63 -16.15 -12.90 -6.58
CA VAL A 63 -15.73 -12.40 -7.90
C VAL A 63 -16.89 -12.54 -8.88
N THR A 64 -17.37 -11.38 -9.32
CA THR A 64 -18.36 -11.20 -10.38
C THR A 64 -17.68 -11.11 -11.76
N VAL A 65 -16.53 -10.44 -11.85
CA VAL A 65 -15.77 -10.23 -13.09
C VAL A 65 -14.27 -10.41 -12.85
N GLY A 66 -13.62 -11.19 -13.71
CA GLY A 66 -12.18 -11.43 -13.64
C GLY A 66 -11.85 -12.69 -12.84
N GLY A 67 -10.62 -12.76 -12.35
CA GLY A 67 -10.11 -13.90 -11.59
C GLY A 67 -9.93 -13.59 -10.11
N ASN A 68 -10.02 -14.61 -9.27
CA ASN A 68 -9.57 -14.51 -7.89
C ASN A 68 -8.08 -14.19 -7.86
N PHE A 69 -7.67 -13.27 -6.99
CA PHE A 69 -6.26 -13.03 -6.73
C PHE A 69 -6.00 -12.80 -5.25
N THR A 70 -4.74 -13.01 -4.89
CA THR A 70 -4.19 -12.66 -3.59
C THR A 70 -2.97 -11.80 -3.80
N THR A 71 -2.81 -10.79 -2.96
CA THR A 71 -1.64 -9.92 -3.01
C THR A 71 -1.23 -9.56 -1.59
N SER A 72 0.06 -9.31 -1.40
CA SER A 72 0.62 -8.92 -0.12
C SER A 72 1.69 -7.85 -0.32
N TRP A 73 1.77 -6.91 0.62
CA TRP A 73 2.75 -5.82 0.60
C TRP A 73 3.27 -5.54 2.01
N ILE A 74 4.41 -4.85 2.08
CA ILE A 74 5.00 -4.39 3.34
C ILE A 74 5.16 -2.88 3.28
N THR A 75 4.87 -2.22 4.39
CA THR A 75 5.02 -0.77 4.55
C THR A 75 6.49 -0.32 4.54
N GLY A 76 6.68 0.99 4.35
CA GLY A 76 8.00 1.62 4.28
C GLY A 76 8.66 1.53 2.90
N ALA A 77 9.95 1.86 2.85
CA ALA A 77 10.70 1.98 1.61
C ALA A 77 10.79 0.65 0.83
N ALA A 78 10.82 0.72 -0.50
CA ALA A 78 11.04 -0.45 -1.35
C ALA A 78 12.44 -1.07 -1.15
N SER A 79 13.45 -0.24 -0.86
CA SER A 79 14.76 -0.71 -0.42
C SER A 79 14.63 -1.50 0.89
N GLU A 80 15.42 -2.56 1.04
CA GLU A 80 15.41 -3.45 2.22
C GLU A 80 14.09 -4.19 2.46
N HIS A 81 13.14 -4.12 1.52
CA HIS A 81 11.89 -4.86 1.60
C HIS A 81 12.16 -6.37 1.44
N PRO A 82 11.68 -7.25 2.34
CA PRO A 82 11.96 -8.70 2.29
C PRO A 82 11.63 -9.36 0.94
N SER A 83 10.48 -9.03 0.34
CA SER A 83 10.02 -9.64 -0.91
C SER A 83 10.53 -9.00 -2.21
N ILE A 84 10.94 -7.72 -2.19
CA ILE A 84 11.26 -6.98 -3.42
C ILE A 84 12.55 -6.15 -3.36
N GLY A 85 13.17 -5.98 -2.19
CA GLY A 85 14.31 -5.09 -1.99
C GLY A 85 15.57 -5.53 -2.75
N ASN A 86 15.64 -6.80 -3.14
CA ASN A 86 16.72 -7.34 -3.98
C ASN A 86 16.44 -7.20 -5.49
N ARG A 87 15.29 -6.65 -5.90
CA ARG A 87 14.98 -6.42 -7.31
C ARG A 87 15.69 -5.17 -7.79
N ALA A 88 16.26 -5.22 -9.00
CA ALA A 88 16.96 -4.09 -9.61
C ALA A 88 16.10 -2.81 -9.67
N ILE A 89 14.79 -2.96 -9.86
CA ILE A 89 13.84 -1.85 -9.93
C ILE A 89 13.61 -1.14 -8.58
N ALA A 90 13.99 -1.74 -7.44
CA ALA A 90 13.59 -1.26 -6.12
C ALA A 90 14.02 0.20 -5.83
N THR A 91 15.15 0.63 -6.37
CA THR A 91 15.65 2.02 -6.23
C THR A 91 14.94 3.02 -7.15
N GLU A 92 14.21 2.55 -8.15
CA GLU A 92 13.49 3.36 -9.14
C GLU A 92 11.99 3.46 -8.81
N LEU A 93 11.54 2.77 -7.77
CA LEU A 93 10.14 2.76 -7.36
C LEU A 93 9.75 4.09 -6.72
N LEU A 94 8.60 4.61 -7.13
CA LEU A 94 8.07 5.89 -6.70
C LEU A 94 7.78 5.90 -5.20
N ALA A 95 8.10 7.02 -4.55
CA ALA A 95 7.59 7.27 -3.21
C ALA A 95 6.05 7.32 -3.22
N GLY A 96 5.46 7.01 -2.07
CA GLY A 96 4.01 7.07 -1.91
C GLY A 96 3.30 5.73 -2.03
N PHE A 97 3.94 4.62 -2.39
CA PHE A 97 3.32 3.28 -2.44
C PHE A 97 3.97 2.32 -1.44
N ALA A 98 3.16 1.43 -0.84
CA ALA A 98 3.66 0.27 -0.14
C ALA A 98 3.75 -0.85 -1.17
N TYR A 99 4.94 -1.41 -1.33
CA TYR A 99 5.19 -2.33 -2.41
C TYR A 99 5.08 -3.77 -1.96
N GLY A 100 4.81 -4.65 -2.92
CA GLY A 100 4.56 -6.03 -2.62
C GLY A 100 4.54 -6.92 -3.85
N VAL A 101 3.92 -8.07 -3.69
CA VAL A 101 3.79 -9.05 -4.76
C VAL A 101 2.39 -9.63 -4.81
N GLN A 102 1.97 -9.94 -6.03
CA GLN A 102 0.76 -10.70 -6.29
C GLN A 102 1.08 -12.19 -6.49
N GLY A 103 0.21 -13.03 -5.94
CA GLY A 103 0.17 -14.47 -6.22
C GLY A 103 -0.33 -14.77 -7.63
N THR A 104 -0.16 -16.00 -8.10
CA THR A 104 -0.59 -16.40 -9.44
C THR A 104 -2.11 -16.30 -9.59
N ASN A 105 -2.56 -15.73 -10.71
CA ASN A 105 -3.92 -15.92 -11.19
C ASN A 105 -3.90 -16.10 -12.72
N ASN A 106 -4.77 -16.98 -13.20
CA ASN A 106 -4.90 -17.22 -14.63
C ASN A 106 -6.21 -16.58 -15.08
N ASN A 107 -6.11 -15.36 -15.64
CA ASN A 107 -7.23 -14.64 -16.23
C ASN A 107 -6.75 -13.84 -17.44
N ASP A 108 -7.56 -13.73 -18.49
CA ASP A 108 -7.18 -13.04 -19.73
C ASP A 108 -7.49 -11.53 -19.71
N SER A 109 -7.95 -10.98 -18.58
CA SER A 109 -8.15 -9.54 -18.45
C SER A 109 -6.82 -8.79 -18.58
N LEU A 110 -6.87 -7.58 -19.13
CA LEU A 110 -5.70 -6.70 -19.30
C LEU A 110 -5.55 -5.71 -18.13
N ASP A 111 -6.52 -5.66 -17.22
CA ASP A 111 -6.45 -4.83 -16.02
C ASP A 111 -5.79 -5.57 -14.84
N ILE A 112 -5.87 -4.99 -13.63
CA ILE A 112 -5.28 -5.61 -12.44
C ILE A 112 -5.92 -6.96 -12.08
N ARG A 113 -7.14 -7.24 -12.55
CA ARG A 113 -7.87 -8.52 -12.35
C ARG A 113 -7.51 -9.54 -13.43
N GLY A 114 -6.69 -9.14 -14.38
CA GLY A 114 -6.03 -9.94 -15.40
C GLY A 114 -5.08 -10.98 -14.87
N GLY A 115 -4.32 -11.56 -15.78
CA GLY A 115 -3.36 -12.63 -15.49
C GLY A 115 -2.07 -12.08 -14.90
N TRP A 116 -1.58 -12.78 -13.88
CA TRP A 116 -0.34 -12.48 -13.18
C TRP A 116 0.54 -13.70 -13.13
N THR A 117 1.79 -13.51 -13.54
CA THR A 117 2.88 -14.40 -13.19
C THR A 117 3.19 -14.24 -11.70
N THR A 118 3.57 -15.36 -11.07
CA THR A 118 3.92 -15.38 -9.64
C THR A 118 4.97 -14.34 -9.35
N GLY A 119 4.73 -13.51 -8.32
CA GLY A 119 5.68 -12.49 -7.91
C GLY A 119 5.61 -11.21 -8.72
N GLY A 120 4.58 -10.97 -9.53
CA GLY A 120 4.39 -9.68 -10.18
C GLY A 120 4.33 -8.54 -9.15
N LEU A 121 5.04 -7.45 -9.44
CA LEU A 121 5.17 -6.29 -8.55
C LEU A 121 3.88 -5.47 -8.50
N ILE A 122 3.45 -5.16 -7.28
CA ILE A 122 2.29 -4.29 -6.99
C ILE A 122 2.70 -3.14 -6.08
N GLY A 123 1.98 -2.03 -6.20
CA GLY A 123 1.99 -0.93 -5.24
C GLY A 123 0.60 -0.74 -4.66
N ALA A 124 0.52 -0.48 -3.36
CA ALA A 124 -0.71 -0.24 -2.62
C ALA A 124 -0.68 1.14 -1.94
N GLN A 125 -1.83 1.81 -1.91
CA GLN A 125 -2.04 3.10 -1.24
C GLN A 125 -3.43 3.15 -0.60
N GLN A 126 -3.54 3.79 0.56
CA GLN A 126 -4.83 4.10 1.18
C GLN A 126 -5.13 5.60 1.01
N VAL A 127 -6.32 5.94 0.54
CA VAL A 127 -6.83 7.31 0.45
C VAL A 127 -8.24 7.35 1.03
N GLY A 128 -8.36 7.81 2.28
CA GLY A 128 -9.63 7.74 3.02
C GLY A 128 -10.10 6.28 3.12
N ASP A 129 -11.33 5.99 2.69
CA ASP A 129 -11.88 4.64 2.62
C ASP A 129 -11.56 3.88 1.31
N THR A 130 -10.72 4.45 0.44
CA THR A 130 -10.32 3.81 -0.82
C THR A 130 -8.94 3.18 -0.71
N LEU A 131 -8.86 1.87 -0.94
CA LEU A 131 -7.61 1.18 -1.22
C LEU A 131 -7.35 1.23 -2.72
N VAL A 132 -6.21 1.79 -3.12
CA VAL A 132 -5.75 1.82 -4.50
C VAL A 132 -4.68 0.75 -4.67
N LEU A 133 -4.88 -0.17 -5.61
CA LEU A 133 -3.87 -1.12 -6.01
C LEU A 133 -3.39 -0.81 -7.43
N SER A 134 -2.09 -0.83 -7.64
CA SER A 134 -1.46 -0.51 -8.90
C SER A 134 -0.48 -1.59 -9.33
N ARG A 135 -0.52 -1.94 -10.61
CA ARG A 135 0.36 -2.93 -11.25
C ARG A 135 1.65 -2.27 -11.72
N PHE A 136 2.78 -2.66 -11.14
CA PHE A 136 4.13 -2.23 -11.55
C PHE A 136 4.86 -3.35 -12.30
N HIS A 137 4.11 -4.16 -13.05
CA HIS A 137 4.63 -5.34 -13.73
C HIS A 137 3.97 -5.50 -15.10
N GLY A 138 4.73 -5.84 -16.14
CA GLY A 138 4.20 -6.06 -17.49
C GLY A 138 5.01 -7.09 -18.26
N GLY A 139 4.36 -8.20 -18.64
CA GLY A 139 5.03 -9.32 -19.31
C GLY A 139 6.00 -10.01 -18.34
N PRO A 140 7.30 -10.17 -18.68
CA PRO A 140 8.29 -10.74 -17.77
C PRO A 140 8.94 -9.71 -16.83
N ASN A 141 8.66 -8.42 -16.99
CA ASN A 141 9.47 -7.34 -16.39
C ASN A 141 8.67 -6.46 -15.43
N ASP A 142 9.33 -6.03 -14.36
CA ASP A 142 8.85 -4.95 -13.50
C ASP A 142 9.01 -3.59 -14.18
N ARG A 143 8.25 -2.59 -13.70
CA ARG A 143 8.21 -1.23 -14.23
C ARG A 143 8.31 -0.23 -13.08
N SER A 144 8.89 0.95 -13.35
CA SER A 144 8.96 2.06 -12.40
C SER A 144 7.67 2.88 -12.33
N THR A 145 6.76 2.71 -13.29
CA THR A 145 5.44 3.35 -13.32
C THR A 145 4.32 2.33 -13.44
N PRO A 146 3.13 2.62 -12.87
CA PRO A 146 2.03 1.69 -12.89
C PRO A 146 1.42 1.56 -14.30
N SER A 147 1.16 0.33 -14.74
CA SER A 147 0.52 0.05 -16.04
C SER A 147 -1.00 -0.10 -15.95
N ALA A 148 -1.53 -0.35 -14.75
CA ALA A 148 -2.95 -0.47 -14.47
C ALA A 148 -3.21 -0.19 -12.98
N THR A 149 -4.41 0.28 -12.66
CA THR A 149 -4.84 0.58 -11.28
C THR A 149 -6.28 0.16 -11.06
N ILE A 150 -6.62 -0.26 -9.84
CA ILE A 150 -8.00 -0.41 -9.38
C ILE A 150 -8.20 0.32 -8.06
N ASN A 151 -9.42 0.82 -7.88
CA ASN A 151 -9.88 1.40 -6.63
C ASN A 151 -10.84 0.42 -5.97
N LEU A 152 -10.56 0.06 -4.73
CA LEU A 152 -11.43 -0.73 -3.89
C LEU A 152 -11.97 0.18 -2.79
N ILE A 153 -13.28 0.26 -2.65
CA ILE A 153 -13.94 1.11 -1.67
C ILE A 153 -14.31 0.24 -0.47
N ARG A 154 -13.96 0.70 0.73
CA ARG A 154 -14.29 0.00 1.97
C ARG A 154 -15.81 -0.09 2.14
N VAL A 155 -16.30 -1.28 2.43
CA VAL A 155 -17.70 -1.52 2.76
C VAL A 155 -17.85 -1.29 4.27
N VAL A 156 -18.49 -0.18 4.64
CA VAL A 156 -18.84 0.10 6.04
C VAL A 156 -20.15 -0.64 6.32
N GLN A 157 -20.08 -1.63 7.21
CA GLN A 157 -21.26 -2.30 7.76
C GLN A 157 -21.77 -1.56 8.98
#